data_AF-A0ABD6EJP1-F1
#
_entry.id   AF-A0ABD6EJP1-F1
#
_cell.length_a   1.000
_cell.length_b   1.000
_cell.length_c   1.000
_cell.angle_alpha   90.00
_cell.angle_beta   90.00
_cell.angle_gamma   90.00
#
_symmetry.space_group_name_H-M   'P 1'
#
loop_
_entity.id
_entity.type
_entity.pdbx_description
1 polymer ?
#
loop_
_entity_poly.entity_id
_entity_poly.type
_entity_poly.pdbx_seq_one_letter_code
_entity_poly.pdbx_strand_id
1 'polypeptide(L)'
;MKNEIEREEMKCRELILQYEKEGINHQSKEIPLQYPSASFVGRALLIDCLPISEYISEYPNGECVDSAGPYVLIFDVFEPLLVPIPHVSPTNDDVYKVDKHLRTAVKHILDPYCFL
;
A
#
# COMPACT_ATOMS: atom_id res chain seq x y z
N MET A 1 3.36 -7.66 14.57
CA MET A 1 2.63 -7.75 13.29
C MET A 1 1.14 -7.43 13.43
N LYS A 2 0.26 -8.25 14.04
CA LYS A 2 -1.18 -7.89 14.20
C LYS A 2 -1.41 -6.53 14.87
N ASN A 3 -0.76 -6.30 16.01
CA ASN A 3 -0.91 -5.05 16.78
C ASN A 3 -0.35 -3.78 16.09
N GLU A 4 0.45 -3.95 15.04
CA GLU A 4 1.06 -2.83 14.29
C GLU A 4 0.15 -2.44 13.13
N ILE A 5 -0.37 -3.43 12.39
CA ILE A 5 -1.38 -3.21 11.35
C ILE A 5 -2.64 -2.56 11.93
N GLU A 6 -3.15 -3.07 13.06
CA GLU A 6 -4.33 -2.51 13.73
C GLU A 6 -4.10 -1.05 14.19
N ARG A 7 -2.87 -0.72 14.59
CA ARG A 7 -2.49 0.64 15.00
C ARG A 7 -2.43 1.59 13.82
N GLU A 8 -1.80 1.18 12.72
CA GLU A 8 -1.74 1.99 11.50
C GLU A 8 -3.12 2.15 10.86
N GLU A 9 -3.98 1.11 10.90
CA GLU A 9 -5.37 1.23 10.45
C GLU A 9 -6.13 2.32 11.24
N MET A 10 -5.96 2.35 12.57
CA MET A 10 -6.59 3.35 13.42
C MET A 10 -6.11 4.76 13.07
N LYS A 11 -4.80 4.96 12.87
CA LYS A 11 -4.25 6.26 12.44
C LYS A 11 -4.78 6.70 11.09
N CYS A 12 -4.83 5.79 10.10
CA CYS A 12 -5.38 6.10 8.78
C CYS A 12 -6.86 6.50 8.86
N ARG A 13 -7.66 5.82 9.70
CA ARG A 13 -9.07 6.18 9.96
C ARG A 13 -9.18 7.58 10.56
N GLU A 14 -8.34 7.91 11.53
CA GLU A 14 -8.33 9.23 12.18
C GLU A 14 -7.93 10.34 11.22
N LEU A 15 -6.89 10.12 10.40
CA LEU A 15 -6.44 11.06 9.37
C LEU A 15 -7.52 11.33 8.33
N ILE A 16 -8.20 10.29 7.84
CA ILE A 16 -9.31 10.45 6.88
C ILE A 16 -10.42 11.31 7.49
N LEU A 17 -10.83 11.02 8.74
CA LEU A 17 -11.84 11.82 9.45
C LEU A 17 -11.40 13.28 9.68
N GLN A 18 -10.10 13.52 9.87
CA GLN A 18 -9.56 14.86 10.03
C GLN A 18 -9.59 15.64 8.71
N TYR A 19 -9.16 15.05 7.59
CA TYR A 19 -9.21 15.70 6.28
C TYR A 19 -10.65 16.00 5.83
N GLU A 20 -11.60 15.10 6.14
CA GLU A 20 -13.03 15.34 5.90
C GLU A 20 -13.54 16.57 6.67
N LYS A 21 -13.12 16.75 7.93
CA LYS A 21 -13.46 17.93 8.75
C LYS A 21 -12.82 19.21 8.24
N GLU A 22 -11.63 19.13 7.66
CA GLU A 22 -10.90 20.26 7.09
C GLU A 22 -11.40 20.65 5.68
N GLY A 23 -12.42 19.95 5.15
CA GLY A 23 -13.02 20.25 3.86
C GLY A 23 -12.13 19.89 2.66
N ILE A 24 -11.04 19.15 2.92
CA ILE A 24 -10.14 18.62 1.90
C ILE A 24 -10.84 17.38 1.34
N ASN A 25 -11.59 17.58 0.25
CA ASN A 25 -12.40 16.55 -0.39
C ASN A 25 -11.51 15.54 -1.13
N HIS A 26 -10.82 14.67 -0.40
CA HIS A 26 -10.37 13.41 -0.95
C HIS A 26 -11.63 12.56 -1.13
N GLN A 27 -11.95 12.22 -2.38
CA GLN A 27 -12.98 11.24 -2.72
C GLN A 27 -12.92 10.10 -1.69
N SER A 28 -14.04 9.88 -0.97
CA SER A 28 -14.22 8.91 0.10
C SER A 28 -13.30 7.69 -0.06
N LYS A 29 -12.13 7.70 0.58
CA LYS A 29 -11.18 6.59 0.49
C LYS A 29 -11.85 5.38 1.14
N GLU A 30 -12.16 4.36 0.34
CA GLU A 30 -12.74 3.12 0.84
C GLU A 30 -11.69 2.37 1.66
N ILE A 31 -11.88 2.33 2.98
CA ILE A 31 -11.03 1.53 3.87
C ILE A 31 -11.53 0.09 3.81
N PRO A 32 -10.69 -0.89 3.46
CA PRO A 32 -11.13 -2.28 3.41
C PRO A 32 -11.57 -2.77 4.80
N LEU A 33 -12.63 -3.59 4.83
CA LEU A 33 -13.16 -4.18 6.06
C LEU A 33 -12.21 -5.19 6.70
N GLN A 34 -11.30 -5.78 5.91
CA GLN A 34 -10.34 -6.77 6.35
C GLN A 34 -9.03 -6.61 5.60
N TYR A 35 -7.92 -6.71 6.34
CA TYR A 35 -6.57 -6.78 5.78
C TYR A 35 -6.10 -8.24 5.79
N PRO A 36 -6.08 -8.92 4.62
CA PRO A 36 -5.62 -10.29 4.56
C PRO A 36 -4.14 -10.35 4.93
N SER A 37 -3.78 -11.32 5.77
CA SER A 37 -2.38 -11.60 6.13
C SER A 37 -1.78 -12.65 5.20
N ALA A 38 -0.45 -12.62 5.02
CA ALA A 38 0.27 -13.60 4.19
C ALA A 38 -0.37 -13.81 2.81
N SER A 39 -0.70 -12.69 2.15
CA SER A 39 -1.38 -12.68 0.87
C SER A 39 -0.80 -11.59 -0.02
N PHE A 40 -0.76 -11.88 -1.32
CA PHE A 40 -0.54 -10.88 -2.35
C PHE A 40 -1.87 -10.15 -2.61
N VAL A 41 -1.89 -8.83 -2.46
CA VAL A 41 -3.13 -8.03 -2.43
C VAL A 41 -3.32 -7.12 -3.64
N GLY A 42 -2.27 -6.88 -4.42
CA GLY A 42 -2.28 -5.91 -5.51
C GLY A 42 -0.88 -5.61 -6.01
N ARG A 43 -0.80 -4.71 -6.98
CA ARG A 43 0.46 -4.10 -7.42
C ARG A 43 0.37 -2.58 -7.29
N ALA A 44 1.50 -1.95 -7.00
CA ALA A 44 1.63 -0.50 -6.98
C ALA A 44 2.86 -0.11 -7.80
N LEU A 45 2.83 1.08 -8.40
CA LEU A 45 3.97 1.60 -9.15
C LEU A 45 4.85 2.43 -8.21
N LEU A 46 6.04 1.95 -7.86
CA LEU A 46 7.01 2.77 -7.14
C LEU A 46 7.52 3.87 -8.09
N ILE A 47 7.28 5.13 -7.76
CA ILE A 47 7.70 6.29 -8.58
C ILE A 47 8.87 7.04 -7.97
N ASP A 48 9.05 7.00 -6.64
CA ASP A 48 10.12 7.71 -5.97
C ASP A 48 10.48 7.09 -4.60
N CYS A 49 11.61 7.50 -4.04
CA CYS A 49 12.07 7.14 -2.71
C CYS A 49 12.81 8.34 -2.10
N LEU A 50 12.20 8.97 -1.09
CA LEU A 50 12.76 10.15 -0.45
C LEU A 50 13.24 9.85 0.97
N PRO A 51 14.33 10.48 1.44
CA PRO A 51 14.61 10.59 2.86
C PRO A 51 13.41 11.22 3.59
N ILE A 52 13.13 10.77 4.82
CA ILE A 52 11.97 11.26 5.60
C ILE A 52 11.96 12.80 5.74
N SER A 53 13.14 13.43 5.85
CA SER A 53 13.26 14.89 5.94
C SER A 53 12.82 15.61 4.65
N GLU A 54 13.12 15.04 3.49
CA GLU A 54 12.73 15.60 2.20
C GLU A 54 11.24 15.36 1.96
N TYR A 55 10.76 14.15 2.29
CA TYR A 55 9.34 13.82 2.21
C TYR A 55 8.48 14.78 3.05
N ILE A 56 8.86 15.08 4.30
CA ILE A 56 8.11 16.03 5.15
C ILE A 56 8.13 17.45 4.55
N SER A 57 9.22 17.85 3.89
CA SER A 57 9.30 19.15 3.24
C SER A 57 8.39 19.26 2.02
N GLU A 58 8.28 18.20 1.22
CA GLU A 58 7.44 18.17 0.01
C GLU A 58 5.97 17.86 0.32
N TYR A 59 5.72 17.05 1.35
CA TYR A 59 4.41 16.57 1.78
C TYR A 59 4.19 16.88 3.28
N PRO A 60 4.03 18.16 3.66
CA PRO A 60 3.98 18.59 5.06
C PRO A 60 2.79 18.02 5.86
N ASN A 61 1.74 17.57 5.17
CA ASN A 61 0.58 16.89 5.76
C ASN A 61 0.53 15.40 5.34
N GLY A 62 1.65 14.79 4.96
CA GLY A 62 1.70 13.42 4.45
C GLY A 62 1.40 12.35 5.51
N GLU A 63 1.06 11.14 5.06
CA GLU A 63 0.62 10.05 5.95
C GLU A 63 1.77 9.40 6.75
N CYS A 64 3.04 9.65 6.38
CA CYS A 64 4.22 8.95 6.92
C CYS A 64 5.06 9.76 7.92
N VAL A 65 4.58 10.92 8.39
CA VAL A 65 5.36 11.86 9.22
C VAL A 65 5.84 11.22 10.54
N ASP A 66 5.09 10.26 11.07
CA ASP A 66 5.42 9.54 12.32
C ASP A 66 6.15 8.19 12.10
N SER A 67 6.60 7.90 10.88
CA SER A 67 7.26 6.62 10.57
C SER A 67 8.68 6.56 11.16
N ALA A 68 9.06 5.40 11.71
CA ALA A 68 10.38 5.19 12.29
C ALA A 68 11.49 4.97 11.24
N GLY A 69 11.13 4.83 9.97
CA GLY A 69 12.05 4.54 8.87
C GLY A 69 12.78 5.79 8.36
N PRO A 70 14.04 5.67 7.91
CA PRO A 70 14.79 6.82 7.37
C PRO A 70 14.34 7.25 5.97
N TYR A 71 13.59 6.40 5.25
CA TYR A 71 13.15 6.63 3.87
C TYR A 71 11.66 6.33 3.71
N VAL A 72 11.02 7.04 2.79
CA VAL A 72 9.62 6.88 2.38
C VAL A 72 9.58 6.43 0.93
N LEU A 73 8.98 5.27 0.68
CA LEU A 73 8.71 4.77 -0.66
C LEU A 73 7.42 5.41 -1.17
N ILE A 74 7.49 6.12 -2.29
CA ILE A 74 6.36 6.82 -2.89
C ILE A 74 5.83 5.98 -4.04
N PHE A 75 4.60 5.54 -3.91
CA PHE A 75 3.90 4.78 -4.92
C PHE A 75 2.85 5.65 -5.61
N ASP A 76 2.79 5.54 -6.93
CA ASP A 76 1.66 5.94 -7.75
C ASP A 76 0.78 4.71 -8.05
N VAL A 77 -0.43 4.94 -8.55
CA VAL A 77 -1.43 3.95 -9.02
C VAL A 77 -1.38 2.61 -8.29
N PHE A 78 -2.32 2.41 -7.37
CA PHE A 78 -2.53 1.11 -6.75
C PHE A 78 -3.61 0.32 -7.50
N GLU A 79 -3.26 -0.88 -7.95
CA GLU A 79 -4.16 -1.83 -8.60
C GLU A 79 -4.42 -3.02 -7.65
N PRO A 80 -5.51 -2.98 -6.86
CA PRO A 80 -5.86 -4.08 -5.97
C PRO A 80 -6.30 -5.31 -6.76
N LEU A 81 -5.95 -6.50 -6.26
CA LEU A 81 -6.55 -7.74 -6.73
C LEU A 81 -7.98 -7.87 -6.19
N LEU A 82 -8.91 -8.30 -7.05
CA LEU A 82 -10.29 -8.61 -6.64
C LEU A 82 -10.35 -9.71 -5.57
N VAL A 83 -9.40 -10.64 -5.61
CA VAL A 83 -9.25 -11.72 -4.63
C VAL A 83 -7.77 -11.82 -4.24
N PRO A 84 -7.43 -11.72 -2.93
CA PRO A 84 -6.06 -11.91 -2.47
C PRO A 84 -5.52 -13.29 -2.81
N ILE A 85 -4.27 -13.38 -3.23
CA ILE A 85 -3.61 -14.66 -3.53
C ILE A 85 -2.81 -15.08 -2.29
N PRO A 86 -3.07 -16.24 -1.68
CA PRO A 86 -2.28 -16.72 -0.55
C PRO A 86 -0.80 -16.82 -0.93
N HIS A 87 0.06 -16.09 -0.22
CA HIS A 87 1.49 -16.07 -0.47
C HIS A 87 2.27 -15.65 0.77
N VAL A 88 3.19 -16.52 1.19
CA VAL A 88 4.16 -16.22 2.24
C VAL A 88 5.50 -15.94 1.57
N SER A 89 6.16 -14.85 1.96
CA SER A 89 7.50 -14.54 1.47
C SER A 89 8.41 -15.77 1.64
N PRO A 90 9.08 -16.23 0.58
CA PRO A 90 9.94 -17.42 0.66
C PRO A 90 11.24 -17.14 1.42
N THR A 91 11.60 -15.87 1.62
CA THR A 91 12.80 -15.45 2.35
C THR A 91 12.44 -14.48 3.46
N ASN A 92 13.36 -14.35 4.43
CA ASN A 92 13.29 -13.32 5.45
C ASN A 92 13.80 -11.95 4.93
N ASP A 93 13.93 -11.80 3.61
CA ASP A 93 14.35 -10.54 3.00
C ASP A 93 13.15 -9.60 2.90
N ASP A 94 13.39 -8.31 3.12
CA ASP A 94 12.34 -7.28 3.08
C ASP A 94 11.78 -7.07 1.66
N VAL A 95 12.61 -7.32 0.63
CA VAL A 95 12.23 -7.26 -0.78
C VAL A 95 12.73 -8.50 -1.49
N TYR A 96 11.82 -9.23 -2.15
CA TYR A 96 12.16 -10.45 -2.87
C TYR A 96 11.54 -10.46 -4.27
N LYS A 97 12.14 -11.29 -5.13
CA LYS A 97 11.64 -11.51 -6.48
C LYS A 97 10.49 -12.50 -6.45
N VAL A 98 9.31 -12.03 -6.84
CA VAL A 98 8.12 -12.87 -7.00
C VAL A 98 8.35 -13.95 -8.07
N ASP A 99 7.91 -15.17 -7.77
CA ASP A 99 8.05 -16.32 -8.66
C ASP A 99 7.29 -16.11 -9.99
N LYS A 100 7.67 -16.89 -11.01
CA LYS A 100 7.11 -16.73 -12.36
C LYS A 100 5.61 -17.06 -12.40
N HIS A 101 5.16 -18.05 -11.64
CA HIS A 101 3.77 -18.49 -11.66
C HIS A 101 2.87 -17.45 -10.99
N LEU A 102 3.25 -16.95 -9.81
CA LEU A 102 2.51 -15.89 -9.12
C LEU A 102 2.46 -14.62 -9.95
N ARG A 103 3.58 -14.20 -10.55
CA ARG A 103 3.61 -13.04 -11.45
C ARG A 103 2.68 -13.19 -12.65
N THR A 104 2.64 -14.39 -13.23
CA THR A 104 1.75 -14.70 -14.36
C THR A 104 0.29 -14.63 -13.91
N ALA A 105 -0.05 -15.25 -12.77
CA ALA A 105 -1.40 -15.20 -12.20
C ALA A 105 -1.86 -13.76 -11.91
N VAL A 106 -1.03 -12.95 -11.25
CA VAL A 106 -1.32 -11.53 -10.98
C VAL A 106 -1.57 -10.76 -12.28
N LYS A 107 -0.72 -10.96 -13.30
CA LYS A 107 -0.91 -10.33 -14.61
C LYS A 107 -2.25 -10.73 -15.25
N HIS A 108 -2.62 -12.01 -15.21
CA HIS A 108 -3.90 -12.46 -15.77
C HIS A 108 -5.12 -11.87 -15.04
N ILE A 109 -5.02 -11.68 -13.72
CA ILE A 109 -6.12 -11.12 -12.92
C ILE A 109 -6.29 -9.63 -13.19
N LEU A 110 -5.19 -8.88 -13.27
CA LEU A 110 -5.22 -7.43 -13.43
C LEU A 110 -5.41 -7.01 -14.89
N ASP A 111 -4.90 -7.80 -15.83
CA ASP A 111 -4.95 -7.50 -17.27
C ASP A 111 -5.69 -8.62 -18.06
N PRO A 112 -6.97 -8.91 -17.75
CA PRO A 112 -7.67 -10.09 -18.29
C PRO A 112 -7.87 -10.04 -19.81
N TYR A 113 -7.75 -8.87 -20.43
CA TYR A 113 -7.96 -8.64 -21.85
C TYR A 113 -6.68 -8.65 -22.70
N CYS A 114 -5.49 -8.84 -22.11
CA CYS A 114 -4.22 -8.87 -22.86
C CYS A 114 -4.01 -10.13 -23.75
N PHE A 115 -5.08 -10.84 -24.08
CA PHE A 115 -5.08 -12.02 -24.95
C PHE A 115 -6.00 -11.86 -26.19
N LEU A 116 -6.58 -10.68 -26.39
CA LEU A 116 -7.29 -10.29 -27.62
C LEU A 116 -6.35 -9.56 -28.59
#